data_AF-A0A093ZTT8-F1
#
_entry.id   AF-A0A093ZTT8-F1
#
_cell.length_a   1.000
_cell.length_b   1.000
_cell.length_c   1.000
_cell.angle_alpha   90.00
_cell.angle_beta   90.00
_cell.angle_gamma   90.00
#
_symmetry.space_group_name_H-M   'P 1'
#
loop_
_entity.id
_entity.type
_entity.pdbx_description
1 polymer ?
#
loop_
_entity_poly.entity_id
_entity_poly.type
_entity_poly.pdbx_seq_one_letter_code
_entity_poly.pdbx_strand_id
1 'polypeptide(L)'
;MASPEGSSSSTVSLLALPGEIQNAILAVLDFPDLHKLRLTNSYFYALIPRVSRERRRIFACIGCERLRPVTEFSLEAVPYGLGLGPFAASRQRCRECVHGTVLEPGSRWEECGVPLVRCLECKMIRLAPVDTRVKLCLLCHPEDLDDDKPQEQKEGSEGTKEQEDRIS
;
A
#
# COMPACT_ATOMS: atom_id res chain seq x y z
N MET A 1 -5.56 49.94 -36.87
CA MET A 1 -5.33 48.52 -36.60
C MET A 1 -4.70 48.42 -35.22
N ALA A 2 -5.44 47.97 -34.21
CA ALA A 2 -4.98 47.87 -32.84
C ALA A 2 -4.43 46.46 -32.60
N SER A 3 -3.15 46.34 -32.24
CA SER A 3 -2.55 45.09 -31.78
C SER A 3 -3.11 44.73 -30.41
N PRO A 4 -3.62 43.51 -30.18
CA PRO A 4 -4.03 43.07 -28.86
C PRO A 4 -2.78 42.92 -27.99
N GLU A 5 -2.69 43.75 -26.95
CA GLU A 5 -1.67 43.65 -25.91
C GLU A 5 -1.86 42.31 -25.19
N GLY A 6 -0.82 41.47 -25.27
CA GLY A 6 -0.83 40.12 -24.75
C GLY A 6 -1.00 40.09 -23.24
N SER A 7 -1.98 39.31 -22.79
CA SER A 7 -2.12 38.90 -21.39
C SER A 7 -0.81 38.24 -20.94
N SER A 8 -0.01 38.98 -20.18
CA SER A 8 1.19 38.48 -19.53
C SER A 8 0.76 37.53 -18.40
N SER A 9 0.58 36.27 -18.77
CA SER A 9 0.39 35.17 -17.84
C SER A 9 1.61 35.12 -16.90
N SER A 10 1.42 35.58 -15.67
CA SER A 10 2.45 35.49 -14.65
C SER A 10 2.62 34.02 -14.27
N THR A 11 3.74 33.43 -14.68
CA THR A 11 4.08 32.07 -14.28
C THR A 11 4.48 32.07 -12.81
N VAL A 12 3.60 31.56 -11.96
CA VAL A 12 3.91 31.37 -10.54
C VAL A 12 4.94 30.26 -10.42
N SER A 13 6.13 30.61 -9.91
CA SER A 13 7.19 29.65 -9.65
C SER A 13 6.91 28.86 -8.38
N LEU A 14 7.11 27.55 -8.40
CA LEU A 14 7.00 26.68 -7.22
C LEU A 14 7.91 27.15 -6.06
N LEU A 15 9.07 27.73 -6.39
CA LEU A 15 10.02 28.26 -5.42
C LEU A 15 9.55 29.56 -4.75
N ALA A 16 8.58 30.25 -5.34
CA ALA A 16 8.00 31.48 -4.77
C ALA A 16 6.87 31.19 -3.77
N LEU A 17 6.46 29.92 -3.61
CA LEU A 17 5.45 29.54 -2.64
C LEU A 17 6.00 29.62 -1.21
N PRO A 18 5.16 29.95 -0.21
CA PRO A 18 5.50 29.81 1.20
C PRO A 18 5.95 28.38 1.55
N GLY A 19 6.91 28.26 2.47
CA GLY A 19 7.52 26.98 2.84
C GLY A 19 6.50 25.95 3.36
N GLU A 20 5.43 26.40 4.00
CA GLU A 20 4.33 25.56 4.48
C GLU A 20 3.61 24.86 3.33
N ILE A 21 3.33 25.59 2.25
CA ILE A 21 2.68 25.04 1.06
C ILE A 21 3.62 24.07 0.36
N GLN A 22 4.90 24.41 0.25
CA GLN A 22 5.89 23.51 -0.33
C GLN A 22 5.99 22.20 0.46
N ASN A 23 6.04 22.26 1.80
CA ASN A 23 6.07 21.08 2.66
C ASN A 23 4.80 20.23 2.52
N ALA A 24 3.62 20.86 2.39
CA ALA A 24 2.37 20.15 2.14
C ALA A 24 2.38 19.41 0.79
N ILE A 25 2.93 20.02 -0.27
CA ILE A 25 3.10 19.37 -1.58
C ILE A 25 4.07 18.18 -1.45
N LEU A 26 5.21 18.38 -0.78
CA LEU A 26 6.19 17.30 -0.59
C LEU A 26 5.62 16.12 0.22
N ALA A 27 4.70 16.37 1.16
CA ALA A 27 4.10 15.33 1.98
C ALA A 27 3.16 14.38 1.19
N VAL A 28 2.60 14.84 0.06
CA VAL A 28 1.69 14.04 -0.77
C VAL A 28 2.39 13.34 -1.94
N LEU A 29 3.62 13.75 -2.27
CA LEU A 29 4.39 13.13 -3.34
C LEU A 29 4.89 11.75 -2.94
N ASP A 30 4.89 10.84 -3.90
CA ASP A 30 5.47 9.52 -3.72
C ASP A 30 7.01 9.61 -3.69
N PHE A 31 7.63 8.51 -3.26
CA PHE A 31 9.08 8.47 -3.16
C PHE A 31 9.81 8.75 -4.49
N PRO A 32 9.43 8.11 -5.63
CA PRO A 32 10.00 8.40 -6.93
C PRO A 32 10.00 9.89 -7.29
N ASP A 33 8.87 10.57 -7.10
CA ASP A 33 8.73 11.96 -7.49
C ASP A 33 9.47 12.89 -6.55
N LEU A 34 9.48 12.59 -5.25
CA LEU A 34 10.37 13.27 -4.30
C LEU A 34 11.85 13.12 -4.69
N HIS A 35 12.26 11.95 -5.16
CA HIS A 35 13.64 11.72 -5.58
C HIS A 35 13.98 12.50 -6.85
N LYS A 36 13.10 12.49 -7.86
CA LYS A 36 13.27 13.31 -9.07
C LYS A 36 13.36 14.79 -8.72
N LEU A 37 12.43 15.30 -7.93
CA LEU A 37 12.38 16.70 -7.53
C LEU A 37 13.66 17.13 -6.81
N ARG A 38 14.17 16.26 -5.93
CA ARG A 38 15.46 16.43 -5.24
C ARG A 38 16.64 16.57 -6.21
N LEU A 39 16.65 15.81 -7.30
CA LEU A 39 17.73 15.85 -8.31
C LEU A 39 17.59 17.04 -9.27
N THR A 40 16.42 17.67 -9.32
CA THR A 40 16.13 18.75 -10.28
C THR A 40 16.61 20.11 -9.79
N ASN A 41 16.66 20.35 -8.47
CA ASN A 41 17.00 21.65 -7.91
C ASN A 41 17.74 21.54 -6.56
N SER A 42 18.77 22.36 -6.34
CA SER A 42 19.56 22.38 -5.11
C SER A 42 18.75 22.79 -3.87
N TYR A 43 17.71 23.62 -4.04
CA TYR A 43 16.76 23.97 -2.98
C TYR A 43 16.06 22.72 -2.43
N PHE A 44 15.45 21.92 -3.32
CA PHE A 44 14.80 20.66 -2.94
C PHE A 44 15.81 19.60 -2.48
N TYR A 45 17.06 19.67 -2.95
CA TYR A 45 18.12 18.79 -2.46
C TYR A 45 18.39 18.97 -0.96
N ALA A 46 18.36 20.22 -0.47
CA ALA A 46 18.53 20.56 0.93
C ALA A 46 17.27 20.31 1.75
N LEU A 47 16.09 20.61 1.19
CA LEU A 47 14.81 20.50 1.89
C LEU A 47 14.36 19.05 2.09
N ILE A 48 14.55 18.17 1.09
CA ILE A 48 14.09 16.78 1.15
C ILE A 48 15.13 15.94 1.92
N PRO A 49 14.78 15.37 3.11
CA PRO A 49 15.72 14.62 3.94
C PRO A 49 16.41 13.53 3.15
N ARG A 50 17.70 13.27 3.44
CA ARG A 50 18.36 12.07 2.90
C ARG A 50 17.58 10.86 3.36
N VAL A 51 17.07 10.16 2.36
CA VAL A 51 16.28 8.96 2.54
C VAL A 51 17.05 7.99 3.46
N SER A 52 16.45 7.59 4.59
CA SER A 52 17.08 6.65 5.51
C SER A 52 17.48 5.37 4.78
N ARG A 53 18.53 4.69 5.26
CA ARG A 53 19.06 3.46 4.65
C ARG A 53 18.00 2.38 4.41
N GLU A 54 16.89 2.39 5.15
CA GLU A 54 15.74 1.49 4.96
C GLU A 54 15.02 1.66 3.62
N ARG A 55 14.96 2.87 3.07
CA ARG A 55 14.38 3.13 1.75
C ARG A 55 15.35 2.84 0.59
N ARG A 56 16.55 2.30 0.86
CA ARG A 56 17.49 1.83 -0.19
C ARG A 56 17.05 0.55 -0.88
N ARG A 57 15.96 -0.07 -0.44
CA ARG A 57 15.40 -1.27 -1.07
C ARG A 57 14.21 -0.91 -1.93
N ILE A 58 14.38 0.05 -2.82
CA ILE A 58 13.38 0.40 -3.83
C ILE A 58 13.93 -0.08 -5.17
N PHE A 59 13.12 -0.87 -5.87
CA PHE A 59 13.50 -1.51 -7.13
C PHE A 59 12.50 -1.14 -8.22
N ALA A 60 12.97 -1.09 -9.46
CA ALA A 60 12.09 -0.95 -10.62
C ALA A 60 11.55 -2.33 -10.99
N CYS A 61 10.23 -2.44 -11.17
CA CYS A 61 9.63 -3.65 -11.70
C CYS A 61 9.98 -3.82 -13.18
N ILE A 62 10.52 -4.97 -13.60
CA ILE A 62 10.74 -5.25 -15.03
C ILE A 62 9.43 -5.24 -15.84
N GLY A 63 8.32 -5.67 -15.23
CA GLY A 63 7.05 -5.83 -15.95
C GLY A 63 6.30 -4.53 -16.22
N CYS A 64 6.39 -3.55 -15.31
CA CYS A 64 5.63 -2.29 -15.42
C CYS A 64 6.47 -1.03 -15.24
N GLU A 65 7.80 -1.17 -15.06
CA GLU A 65 8.79 -0.11 -14.90
C GLU A 65 8.57 0.83 -13.68
N ARG A 66 7.55 0.57 -12.87
CA ARG A 66 7.27 1.33 -11.65
C ARG A 66 8.29 1.02 -10.56
N LEU A 67 8.77 2.07 -9.91
CA LEU A 67 9.58 1.97 -8.70
C LEU A 67 8.71 1.59 -7.51
N ARG A 68 9.11 0.55 -6.79
CA ARG A 68 8.36 -0.06 -5.69
C ARG A 68 9.31 -0.41 -4.55
N PRO A 69 8.89 -0.36 -3.28
CA PRO A 69 9.67 -0.93 -2.18
C PRO A 69 9.80 -2.45 -2.35
N VAL A 70 10.89 -3.04 -1.88
CA VAL A 70 11.19 -4.48 -1.97
C VAL A 70 10.08 -5.37 -1.42
N THR A 71 9.33 -4.87 -0.44
CA THR A 71 8.20 -5.57 0.17
C THR A 71 7.07 -5.84 -0.82
N GLU A 72 6.97 -5.04 -1.89
CA GLU A 72 5.98 -5.18 -2.96
C GLU A 72 6.46 -6.06 -4.14
N PHE A 73 7.66 -6.64 -4.02
CA PHE A 73 8.13 -7.67 -4.92
C PHE A 73 7.83 -9.06 -4.34
N SER A 74 7.59 -10.03 -5.22
CA SER A 74 7.44 -11.42 -4.79
C SER A 74 8.81 -11.95 -4.39
N LEU A 75 8.91 -12.54 -3.20
CA LEU A 75 10.12 -13.22 -2.74
C LEU A 75 10.41 -14.47 -3.57
N GLU A 76 9.39 -15.08 -4.16
CA GLU A 76 9.52 -16.25 -5.04
C GLU A 76 10.16 -15.90 -6.39
N ALA A 77 10.09 -14.62 -6.80
CA ALA A 77 10.75 -14.12 -8.00
C ALA A 77 12.26 -13.93 -7.82
N VAL A 78 12.81 -14.16 -6.62
CA VAL A 78 14.25 -14.27 -6.41
C VAL A 78 14.63 -15.74 -6.58
N PRO A 79 15.10 -16.17 -7.76
CA PRO A 79 15.54 -17.54 -7.96
C PRO A 79 16.56 -17.91 -6.88
N TYR A 80 16.22 -18.91 -6.07
CA TYR A 80 17.10 -19.50 -5.07
C TYR A 80 18.45 -19.83 -5.73
N GLY A 81 19.50 -19.09 -5.35
CA GLY A 81 20.87 -19.30 -5.85
C GLY A 81 21.54 -18.10 -6.50
N LEU A 82 20.80 -17.08 -6.93
CA LEU A 82 21.38 -15.79 -7.31
C LEU A 82 21.49 -14.95 -6.04
N GLY A 83 22.67 -14.93 -5.43
CA GLY A 83 22.94 -14.25 -4.17
C GLY A 83 22.40 -12.82 -4.11
N LEU A 84 22.23 -12.30 -2.88
CA LEU A 84 21.80 -10.93 -2.53
C LEU A 84 22.76 -9.82 -3.02
N GLY A 85 23.42 -10.02 -4.16
CA GLY A 85 24.17 -9.00 -4.85
C GLY A 85 23.23 -7.96 -5.49
N PRO A 86 23.76 -6.74 -5.72
CA PRO A 86 22.99 -5.62 -6.28
C PRO A 86 22.38 -5.91 -7.67
N PHE A 87 22.84 -6.97 -8.36
CA PHE A 87 22.35 -7.37 -9.68
C PHE A 87 21.14 -8.31 -9.65
N ALA A 88 20.84 -8.98 -8.54
CA ALA A 88 19.62 -9.79 -8.42
C ALA A 88 18.34 -8.93 -8.35
N ALA A 89 18.50 -7.69 -7.87
CA ALA A 89 17.46 -6.68 -7.78
C ALA A 89 16.94 -6.18 -9.13
N SER A 90 17.79 -6.18 -10.17
CA SER A 90 17.42 -5.64 -11.49
C SER A 90 16.48 -6.54 -12.28
N ARG A 91 16.19 -7.76 -11.80
CA ARG A 91 15.34 -8.74 -12.49
C ARG A 91 14.00 -9.05 -11.85
N GLN A 92 13.58 -8.25 -10.87
CA GLN A 92 12.37 -8.56 -10.13
C GLN A 92 11.12 -7.98 -10.81
N ARG A 93 10.03 -8.76 -10.82
CA ARG A 93 8.69 -8.28 -11.15
C ARG A 93 7.97 -7.97 -9.83
N CYS A 94 7.27 -6.85 -9.75
CA CYS A 94 6.40 -6.59 -8.60
C CYS A 94 5.33 -7.68 -8.53
N ARG A 95 4.73 -7.86 -7.35
CA ARG A 95 3.67 -8.87 -7.15
C ARG A 95 2.55 -8.77 -8.20
N GLU A 96 2.21 -7.55 -8.65
CA GLU A 96 1.23 -7.34 -9.73
C GLU A 96 1.65 -7.98 -11.05
N CYS A 97 2.93 -7.88 -11.42
CA CYS A 97 3.45 -8.40 -12.70
C CYS A 97 3.86 -9.87 -12.64
N VAL A 98 4.13 -10.43 -11.46
CA VAL A 98 4.47 -11.86 -11.30
C VAL A 98 3.28 -12.75 -11.63
N HIS A 99 2.07 -12.35 -11.24
CA HIS A 99 0.86 -13.14 -11.44
C HIS A 99 0.35 -13.15 -12.89
N GLY A 100 1.12 -12.61 -13.85
CA GLY A 100 0.99 -12.84 -15.30
C GLY A 100 -0.30 -12.33 -15.95
N THR A 101 -1.25 -11.88 -15.15
CA THR A 101 -2.53 -11.36 -15.57
C THR A 101 -2.64 -9.96 -15.00
N VAL A 102 -3.08 -9.02 -15.83
CA VAL A 102 -3.71 -7.82 -15.31
C VAL A 102 -4.85 -8.34 -14.44
N LEU A 103 -4.60 -8.48 -13.14
CA LEU A 103 -5.62 -8.89 -12.19
C LEU A 103 -6.78 -7.94 -12.46
N GLU A 104 -7.91 -8.50 -12.87
CA GLU A 104 -9.06 -7.66 -13.12
C GLU A 104 -9.51 -7.10 -11.76
N PRO A 105 -10.05 -5.88 -11.72
CA PRO A 105 -10.71 -5.42 -10.51
C PRO A 105 -11.70 -6.48 -10.00
N GLY A 106 -11.58 -6.87 -8.74
CA GLY A 106 -12.32 -7.95 -8.10
C GLY A 106 -11.63 -9.31 -8.07
N SER A 107 -10.49 -9.48 -8.76
CA SER A 107 -9.68 -10.70 -8.67
C SER A 107 -9.13 -10.89 -7.25
N ARG A 108 -9.22 -12.13 -6.76
CA ARG A 108 -8.76 -12.56 -5.44
C ARG A 108 -7.73 -13.67 -5.58
N TRP A 109 -6.78 -13.72 -4.66
CA TRP A 109 -5.80 -14.78 -4.54
C TRP A 109 -5.27 -14.84 -3.11
N GLU A 110 -4.49 -15.86 -2.80
CA GLU A 110 -3.86 -16.06 -1.50
C GLU A 110 -2.34 -16.12 -1.69
N GLU A 111 -1.60 -15.37 -0.89
CA GLU A 111 -0.13 -15.37 -0.90
C GLU A 111 0.36 -15.69 0.52
N CYS A 112 0.98 -16.85 0.71
CA CYS A 112 1.45 -17.32 2.02
C CYS A 112 0.36 -17.35 3.12
N GLY A 113 -0.86 -17.79 2.81
CA GLY A 113 -1.97 -17.78 3.76
C GLY A 113 -2.66 -16.43 3.93
N VAL A 114 -2.22 -15.38 3.24
CA VAL A 114 -2.79 -14.04 3.33
C VAL A 114 -3.73 -13.79 2.15
N PRO A 115 -5.04 -13.57 2.38
CA PRO A 115 -5.98 -13.29 1.31
C PRO A 115 -5.80 -11.87 0.78
N LEU A 116 -5.61 -11.76 -0.53
CA LEU A 116 -5.42 -10.51 -1.25
C LEU A 116 -6.50 -10.33 -2.32
N VAL A 117 -6.86 -9.07 -2.58
CA VAL A 117 -7.82 -8.69 -3.61
C VAL A 117 -7.33 -7.44 -4.32
N ARG A 118 -7.55 -7.39 -5.64
CA ARG A 118 -7.49 -6.13 -6.38
C ARG A 118 -8.85 -5.47 -6.26
N CYS A 119 -9.01 -4.54 -5.33
CA CYS A 119 -10.31 -4.00 -4.95
C CYS A 119 -11.09 -3.45 -6.15
N LEU A 120 -12.39 -3.80 -6.25
CA LEU A 120 -13.27 -3.26 -7.30
C LEU A 120 -13.41 -1.73 -7.24
N GLU A 121 -13.29 -1.12 -6.07
CA GLU A 121 -13.51 0.30 -5.88
C GLU A 121 -12.22 1.10 -6.05
N CYS A 122 -11.24 0.93 -5.15
CA CYS A 122 -9.99 1.70 -5.20
C CYS A 122 -8.98 1.19 -6.24
N LYS A 123 -9.23 0.04 -6.89
CA LYS A 123 -8.35 -0.59 -7.88
C LYS A 123 -6.94 -0.96 -7.38
N MET A 124 -6.69 -0.81 -6.08
CA MET A 124 -5.44 -1.17 -5.42
C MET A 124 -5.47 -2.62 -4.95
N ILE A 125 -4.30 -3.25 -4.89
CA ILE A 125 -4.13 -4.55 -4.25
C ILE A 125 -3.99 -4.35 -2.74
N ARG A 126 -4.86 -4.98 -1.97
CA ARG A 126 -4.89 -4.90 -0.50
C ARG A 126 -5.38 -6.21 0.10
N LEU A 127 -5.34 -6.28 1.43
CA LEU A 127 -5.94 -7.37 2.20
C LEU A 127 -7.43 -7.48 1.87
N ALA A 128 -7.85 -8.72 1.63
CA ALA A 128 -9.24 -9.07 1.40
C ALA A 128 -9.86 -9.63 2.69
N PRO A 129 -11.17 -9.46 2.90
CA PRO A 129 -11.89 -10.18 3.94
C PRO A 129 -11.76 -11.69 3.80
N VAL A 130 -12.02 -12.45 4.86
CA VAL A 130 -12.00 -13.92 4.81
C VAL A 130 -13.09 -14.45 3.88
N ASP A 131 -14.25 -13.80 3.81
CA ASP A 131 -15.29 -14.16 2.84
C ASP A 131 -14.80 -13.93 1.40
N THR A 132 -14.68 -15.03 0.66
CA THR A 132 -14.24 -15.06 -0.75
C THR A 132 -15.22 -14.40 -1.72
N ARG A 133 -16.47 -14.17 -1.31
CA ARG A 133 -17.51 -13.50 -2.11
C ARG A 133 -17.28 -11.99 -2.20
N VAL A 134 -16.63 -11.40 -1.19
CA VAL A 134 -16.39 -9.95 -1.13
C VAL A 134 -15.29 -9.56 -2.12
N LYS A 135 -15.60 -8.72 -3.12
CA LYS A 135 -14.61 -8.30 -4.15
C LYS A 135 -13.95 -6.95 -3.82
N LEU A 136 -14.04 -6.54 -2.56
CA LEU A 136 -13.52 -5.28 -2.03
C LEU A 136 -12.42 -5.55 -1.01
N CYS A 137 -11.51 -4.59 -0.82
CA CYS A 137 -10.52 -4.67 0.25
C CYS A 137 -11.13 -4.26 1.59
N LEU A 138 -10.49 -4.63 2.70
CA LEU A 138 -10.95 -4.31 4.06
C LEU A 138 -11.23 -2.81 4.30
N LEU A 139 -10.55 -1.91 3.60
CA LEU A 139 -10.79 -0.47 3.73
C LEU A 139 -12.03 0.02 2.98
N CYS A 140 -12.41 -0.68 1.91
CA CYS A 140 -13.60 -0.38 1.10
C CYS A 140 -14.81 -1.21 1.54
N HIS A 141 -14.62 -2.22 2.41
CA HIS A 141 -15.68 -3.06 2.97
C HIS A 141 -15.62 -3.04 4.50
N PRO A 142 -16.04 -1.93 5.13
CA PRO A 142 -15.94 -1.76 6.57
C PRO A 142 -16.85 -2.70 7.36
N GLU A 143 -17.88 -3.29 6.73
CA GLU A 143 -18.83 -4.19 7.39
C GLU A 143 -18.14 -5.43 8.01
N ASP A 144 -17.04 -5.90 7.41
CA ASP A 144 -16.27 -7.05 7.95
C ASP A 144 -15.31 -6.66 9.10
N LEU A 145 -15.12 -5.37 9.40
CA LEU A 145 -14.27 -4.96 10.52
C LEU A 145 -14.97 -5.10 11.87
N ASP A 146 -16.31 -5.19 11.88
CA ASP A 146 -17.12 -5.19 13.11
C ASP A 146 -17.47 -6.59 13.62
N ASP A 147 -17.33 -7.64 12.80
CA ASP A 147 -17.69 -9.03 13.17
C ASP A 147 -16.63 -9.76 14.02
N ASP A 148 -15.43 -9.20 14.17
CA ASP A 148 -14.37 -9.74 15.05
C ASP A 148 -14.56 -9.33 16.53
N LYS A 149 -15.76 -8.87 16.93
CA LYS A 149 -16.07 -8.72 18.36
C LYS A 149 -16.21 -10.11 18.98
N PRO A 150 -15.34 -10.50 19.92
CA PRO A 150 -15.45 -11.78 20.60
C PRO A 150 -16.82 -11.83 21.28
N GLN A 151 -17.65 -12.81 20.90
CA GLN A 151 -18.89 -13.10 21.61
C GLN A 151 -18.54 -13.40 23.07
N GLU A 152 -18.87 -12.47 23.97
CA GLU A 152 -18.83 -12.69 25.41
C GLU A 152 -19.64 -13.95 25.71
N GLN A 153 -18.92 -14.98 26.18
CA GLN A 153 -19.49 -16.23 26.65
C GLN A 153 -20.49 -15.90 27.76
N LYS A 154 -21.79 -16.05 27.47
CA LYS A 154 -22.81 -16.16 28.51
C LYS A 154 -22.55 -17.48 29.26
N GLU A 155 -21.82 -17.38 30.36
CA GLU A 155 -21.75 -18.42 31.38
C GLU A 155 -23.16 -18.69 31.91
N GLY A 156 -23.76 -19.78 31.46
CA GLY A 156 -24.95 -20.37 32.07
C GLY A 156 -24.57 -20.95 33.42
N SER A 157 -24.98 -20.28 34.49
CA SER A 157 -25.04 -20.84 35.84
C SER A 157 -26.20 -21.83 35.90
N GLU A 158 -25.94 -23.09 35.55
CA GLU A 158 -26.86 -24.19 35.84
C GLU A 158 -26.81 -24.51 37.34
N GLY A 159 -27.99 -24.37 37.96
CA GLY A 159 -28.21 -24.46 39.39
C GLY A 159 -27.92 -25.84 39.99
N THR A 160 -27.28 -25.82 41.15
CA THR A 160 -27.19 -26.93 42.09
C THR A 160 -28.56 -27.09 42.75
N LYS A 161 -29.31 -28.14 42.38
CA LYS A 161 -30.50 -28.57 43.14
C LYS A 161 -30.18 -29.84 43.93
N GLU A 162 -30.23 -29.66 45.25
CA GLU A 162 -30.78 -30.56 46.27
C GLU A 162 -30.86 -32.05 45.94
N GLN A 163 -30.08 -32.84 46.67
CA GLN A 163 -30.38 -34.26 46.90
C GLN A 163 -30.13 -34.58 48.38
N GLU A 164 -31.11 -34.22 49.20
CA GLU A 164 -31.24 -34.63 50.60
C GLU A 164 -32.49 -35.50 50.66
N ASP A 165 -32.32 -36.82 50.71
CA ASP A 165 -33.29 -37.79 51.24
C ASP A 165 -32.80 -39.22 50.98
N ARG A 166 -32.26 -39.87 52.03
CA ARG A 166 -32.27 -41.34 52.24
C ARG A 166 -31.55 -41.73 53.54
N ILE A 167 -32.22 -41.52 54.67
CA ILE A 167 -32.04 -42.36 55.87
C ILE A 167 -33.41 -42.60 56.48
N SER A 168 -34.00 -43.76 56.18
CA SER A 168 -34.99 -44.48 56.99
C SER A 168 -34.96 -45.94 56.58
#